data_AF-A0A2H1IG27-F1
#
_entry.id   AF-A0A2H1IG27-F1
#
_cell.length_a   1.000
_cell.length_b   1.000
_cell.length_c   1.000
_cell.angle_alpha   90.00
_cell.angle_beta   90.00
_cell.angle_gamma   90.00
#
_symmetry.space_group_name_H-M   'P 1'
#
loop_
_entity.id
_entity.type
_entity.pdbx_description
1 polymer ?
#
loop_
_entity_poly.entity_id
_entity_poly.type
_entity_poly.pdbx_seq_one_letter_code
_entity_poly.pdbx_strand_id
1 'polypeptide(L)'
;MNASTSTAVLCCADSGRAWEIRQGFADTGVSVERQYGSTSALIPALADLDPDSIDLLILDEGVTPMNVWDLCLEASVKLPSTAIILVLDSPDGTKLSKAMDVGARGVVGFPLSYEDVAARVTSALNWTKTVRTAVRSRSDEQLSADTRGGSMVTIGAAKGGTGASTIALHLARAAQAARPQAKVALVDLDLQKPDQSILLNVPLHRTVTDLLGVVDELTPRQLEDVLFTHEDGFSVLFGPRHGEEGELVGEREARQILGMLRSRYDVVIVDIGSVMGEANSTAVEMADEAFIVSTSDVPSLRGARRLSELWQRIGVRSTQATRIILNRCDRTDDIQPEAARKIVSLPVVDVHLPADQRALQLAANRRDPSLALPGWTKRIRELGVEMKVVPADSLDLPVEPKERKRKRRGKKVAAADQDLSLEGDAAGGPGESGGRGDARGVDGQGAESLALPDDPSSGDADEVRGGTGRRALSRRAAAERGQSTLEFVGLIALFGLIAAIGFQTVLIGMTWVFAANAANEGARAAAVGDSARAAAVARTPAAWQDGLNVSEGTSEVDVRMRTPLLVDISKDLQLVIPASAGIVKEP
;
A
#
# COMPACT_ATOMS: atom_id res chain seq x y z
N MET A 1 31.56 -18.26 -3.44
CA MET A 1 30.81 -17.11 -3.95
C MET A 1 31.75 -16.37 -4.89
N ASN A 2 31.52 -16.42 -6.20
CA ASN A 2 32.31 -15.62 -7.14
C ASN A 2 31.82 -14.17 -7.02
N ALA A 3 32.69 -13.27 -6.54
CA ALA A 3 32.44 -11.84 -6.63
C ALA A 3 32.27 -11.49 -8.11
N SER A 4 31.14 -10.88 -8.48
CA SER A 4 30.93 -10.36 -9.83
C SER A 4 32.02 -9.32 -10.11
N THR A 5 32.98 -9.68 -10.95
CA THR A 5 34.09 -8.80 -11.32
C THR A 5 33.55 -7.69 -12.22
N SER A 6 33.78 -6.42 -11.86
CA SER A 6 33.35 -5.30 -12.70
C SER A 6 34.23 -5.18 -13.93
N THR A 7 33.64 -4.91 -15.08
CA THR A 7 34.33 -4.88 -16.37
C THR A 7 34.81 -3.47 -16.70
N ALA A 8 36.02 -3.35 -17.23
CA ALA A 8 36.60 -2.07 -17.63
C ALA A 8 37.29 -2.10 -19.00
N VAL A 9 37.32 -0.94 -19.63
CA VAL A 9 38.12 -0.65 -20.83
C VAL A 9 39.19 0.38 -20.47
N LEU A 10 40.42 0.12 -20.91
CA LEU A 10 41.56 1.02 -20.70
C LEU A 10 42.01 1.64 -22.03
N CYS A 11 42.27 2.94 -22.04
CA CYS A 11 42.97 3.62 -23.12
C CYS A 11 44.26 4.23 -22.59
N CYS A 12 45.40 3.72 -23.03
CA CYS A 12 46.73 4.19 -22.62
C CYS A 12 47.75 3.85 -23.72
N ALA A 13 48.52 4.85 -24.14
CA ALA A 13 49.46 4.72 -25.24
C ALA A 13 50.75 3.97 -24.85
N ASP A 14 51.22 4.16 -23.62
CA ASP A 14 52.42 3.51 -23.12
C ASP A 14 52.11 2.13 -22.54
N SER A 15 52.80 1.09 -23.04
CA SER A 15 52.52 -0.29 -22.66
C SER A 15 52.93 -0.63 -21.22
N GLY A 16 53.98 0.01 -20.69
CA GLY A 16 54.43 -0.19 -19.31
C GLY A 16 53.47 0.46 -18.33
N ARG A 17 53.12 1.73 -18.60
CA ARG A 17 52.12 2.47 -17.83
C ARG A 17 50.75 1.79 -17.86
N ALA A 18 50.33 1.30 -19.02
CA ALA A 18 49.08 0.56 -19.13
C ALA A 18 49.06 -0.73 -18.29
N TRP A 19 50.20 -1.42 -18.18
CA TRP A 19 50.32 -2.60 -17.32
C TRP A 19 50.16 -2.22 -15.84
N GLU A 20 50.82 -1.15 -15.39
CA GLU A 20 50.69 -0.65 -14.00
C GLU A 20 49.25 -0.20 -13.69
N ILE A 21 48.61 0.53 -14.61
CA ILE A 21 47.22 0.94 -14.46
C ILE A 21 46.31 -0.29 -14.35
N ARG A 22 46.50 -1.29 -15.22
CA ARG A 22 45.71 -2.50 -15.18
C ARG A 22 45.86 -3.25 -13.85
N GLN A 23 47.06 -3.36 -13.31
CA GLN A 23 47.29 -4.02 -12.02
C GLN A 23 46.62 -3.25 -10.87
N GLY A 24 46.83 -1.94 -10.79
CA GLY A 24 46.26 -1.12 -9.72
C GLY A 24 44.72 -1.15 -9.66
N PHE A 25 44.06 -1.25 -10.82
CA PHE A 25 42.60 -1.42 -10.86
C PHE A 25 42.16 -2.88 -10.61
N ALA A 26 42.94 -3.87 -11.03
CA ALA A 26 42.66 -5.28 -10.75
C ALA A 26 42.61 -5.58 -9.24
N ASP A 27 43.49 -4.95 -8.46
CA ASP A 27 43.52 -5.07 -6.99
C ASP A 27 42.23 -4.56 -6.32
N THR A 28 41.43 -3.75 -7.03
CA THR A 28 40.14 -3.24 -6.56
C THR A 28 38.93 -4.06 -7.02
N GLY A 29 39.17 -5.19 -7.69
CA GLY A 29 38.13 -6.08 -8.21
C GLY A 29 37.57 -5.68 -9.59
N VAL A 30 38.30 -4.82 -10.32
CA VAL A 30 37.96 -4.41 -11.69
C VAL A 30 38.82 -5.15 -12.71
N SER A 31 38.19 -5.87 -13.64
CA SER A 31 38.87 -6.55 -14.74
C SER A 31 38.90 -5.69 -15.99
N VAL A 32 40.10 -5.31 -16.44
CA VAL A 32 40.30 -4.65 -17.74
C VAL A 32 40.23 -5.71 -18.85
N GLU A 33 39.12 -5.75 -19.58
CA GLU A 33 38.88 -6.74 -20.65
C GLU A 33 39.46 -6.31 -22.00
N ARG A 34 39.46 -5.01 -22.27
CA ARG A 34 40.00 -4.44 -23.51
C ARG A 34 40.92 -3.27 -23.22
N GLN A 35 41.98 -3.16 -24.02
CA GLN A 35 42.94 -2.07 -23.95
C GLN A 35 43.17 -1.48 -25.34
N TYR A 36 43.20 -0.16 -25.43
CA TYR A 36 43.48 0.59 -26.65
C TYR A 36 44.73 1.45 -26.47
N GLY A 37 45.62 1.43 -27.46
CA GLY A 37 46.87 2.20 -27.45
C GLY A 37 46.77 3.62 -27.98
N SER A 38 45.62 4.02 -28.53
CA SER A 38 45.43 5.36 -29.10
C SER A 38 43.95 5.75 -29.14
N THR A 39 43.71 7.05 -29.20
CA THR A 39 42.36 7.61 -29.37
C THR A 39 41.75 7.23 -30.72
N SER A 40 42.55 7.12 -31.78
CA SER A 40 42.10 6.66 -33.10
C SER A 40 41.65 5.20 -33.11
N ALA A 41 42.10 4.38 -32.15
CA ALA A 41 41.63 3.00 -31.98
C ALA A 41 40.40 2.93 -31.08
N LEU A 42 40.35 3.73 -30.00
CA LEU A 42 39.21 3.74 -29.08
C LEU A 42 37.95 4.35 -29.71
N ILE A 43 38.07 5.51 -30.37
CA ILE A 43 36.91 6.30 -30.83
C ILE A 43 35.96 5.52 -31.76
N PRO A 44 36.46 4.78 -32.77
CA PRO A 44 35.61 3.90 -33.59
C PRO A 44 35.01 2.77 -32.75
N ALA A 45 35.82 2.17 -31.87
CA ALA A 45 35.39 1.07 -31.03
C ALA A 45 34.29 1.47 -30.04
N LEU A 46 34.24 2.72 -29.56
CA LEU A 46 33.18 3.22 -28.68
C LEU A 46 31.77 3.03 -29.27
N ALA A 47 31.63 3.00 -30.60
CA ALA A 47 30.34 2.75 -31.26
C ALA A 47 29.92 1.27 -31.20
N ASP A 48 30.88 0.35 -31.11
CA ASP A 48 30.68 -1.10 -31.07
C ASP A 48 30.69 -1.65 -29.64
N LEU A 49 31.00 -0.81 -28.65
CA LEU A 49 30.96 -1.19 -27.24
C LEU A 49 29.51 -1.17 -26.76
N ASP A 50 29.04 -2.32 -26.26
CA ASP A 50 27.76 -2.39 -25.55
C ASP A 50 27.89 -1.62 -24.21
N PRO A 51 27.18 -0.49 -24.04
CA PRO A 51 27.27 0.34 -22.84
C PRO A 51 26.81 -0.37 -21.57
N ASP A 52 26.08 -1.48 -21.68
CA ASP A 52 25.63 -2.29 -20.55
C ASP A 52 26.64 -3.37 -20.15
N SER A 53 27.63 -3.65 -21.01
CA SER A 53 28.67 -4.64 -20.77
C SER A 53 29.92 -4.08 -20.07
N ILE A 54 30.07 -2.75 -19.98
CA ILE A 54 31.27 -2.07 -19.45
C ILE A 54 30.91 -1.19 -18.27
N ASP A 55 31.40 -1.51 -17.08
CA ASP A 55 31.09 -0.72 -15.88
C ASP A 55 31.93 0.56 -15.75
N LEU A 56 33.13 0.56 -16.35
CA LEU A 56 34.13 1.61 -16.17
C LEU A 56 34.99 1.84 -17.43
N LEU A 57 35.21 3.10 -17.79
CA LEU A 57 36.20 3.51 -18.79
C LEU A 57 37.36 4.23 -18.10
N ILE A 58 38.58 3.75 -18.34
CA ILE A 58 39.81 4.31 -17.78
C ILE A 58 40.58 4.99 -18.90
N LEU A 59 40.82 6.29 -18.78
CA LEU A 59 41.53 7.07 -19.79
C LEU A 59 42.81 7.66 -19.20
N ASP A 60 43.94 7.33 -19.81
CA ASP A 60 45.24 7.88 -19.44
C ASP A 60 45.50 9.23 -20.11
N GLU A 61 46.20 10.14 -19.43
CA GLU A 61 46.51 11.46 -20.00
C GLU A 61 47.47 11.44 -21.18
N GLY A 62 48.29 10.38 -21.31
CA GLY A 62 49.26 10.21 -22.39
C GLY A 62 48.67 9.77 -23.73
N VAL A 63 47.34 9.62 -23.83
CA VAL A 63 46.67 9.18 -25.06
C VAL A 63 46.73 10.25 -26.15
N THR A 64 46.90 9.79 -27.40
CA THR A 64 47.05 10.61 -28.61
C THR A 64 46.30 9.98 -29.79
N PRO A 65 46.09 10.67 -30.93
CA PRO A 65 46.35 12.09 -31.20
C PRO A 65 45.40 13.08 -30.50
N MET A 66 44.20 12.66 -30.12
CA MET A 66 43.28 13.50 -29.35
C MET A 66 43.72 13.55 -27.88
N ASN A 67 43.67 14.71 -27.25
CA ASN A 67 43.98 14.83 -25.83
C ASN A 67 42.89 14.18 -24.96
N VAL A 68 43.25 13.78 -23.74
CA VAL A 68 42.37 13.05 -22.82
C VAL A 68 41.08 13.79 -22.46
N TRP A 69 41.08 15.13 -22.48
CA TRP A 69 39.92 15.94 -22.11
C TRP A 69 38.84 15.86 -23.18
N ASP A 70 39.23 16.06 -24.44
CA ASP A 70 38.32 15.96 -25.58
C ASP A 70 37.85 14.50 -25.75
N LEU A 71 38.73 13.54 -25.49
CA LEU A 71 38.37 12.12 -25.50
C LEU A 71 37.34 11.78 -24.42
N CYS A 72 37.50 12.32 -23.21
CA CYS A 72 36.55 12.13 -22.11
C CYS A 72 35.18 12.73 -22.46
N LEU A 73 35.16 13.93 -23.05
CA LEU A 73 33.93 14.55 -23.51
C LEU A 73 33.25 13.69 -24.59
N GLU A 74 34.00 13.22 -25.58
CA GLU A 74 33.45 12.36 -26.64
C GLU A 74 32.92 11.03 -26.08
N ALA A 75 33.67 10.41 -25.17
CA ALA A 75 33.28 9.15 -24.53
C ALA A 75 32.05 9.31 -23.61
N SER A 76 31.95 10.42 -22.86
CA SER A 76 30.79 10.66 -21.98
C SER A 76 29.48 10.88 -22.76
N VAL A 77 29.57 11.44 -23.97
CA VAL A 77 28.42 11.57 -24.88
C VAL A 77 28.01 10.21 -25.46
N LYS A 78 28.98 9.37 -25.86
CA LYS A 78 28.72 8.06 -26.46
C LYS A 78 28.29 6.99 -25.45
N LEU A 79 28.82 7.05 -24.22
CA LEU A 79 28.57 6.09 -23.15
C LEU A 79 28.03 6.80 -21.89
N PRO A 80 26.81 7.38 -21.94
CA PRO A 80 26.28 8.24 -20.87
C PRO A 80 25.99 7.49 -19.56
N SER A 81 25.91 6.16 -19.61
CA SER A 81 25.68 5.29 -18.45
C SER A 81 26.96 4.67 -17.88
N THR A 82 28.14 4.95 -18.46
CA THR A 82 29.43 4.39 -18.04
C THR A 82 30.25 5.44 -17.30
N ALA A 83 30.73 5.13 -16.10
CA ALA A 83 31.63 6.04 -15.38
C ALA A 83 33.00 6.10 -16.06
N ILE A 84 33.57 7.31 -16.11
CA ILE A 84 34.91 7.55 -16.67
C ILE A 84 35.86 7.96 -15.53
N ILE A 85 37.01 7.30 -15.42
CA ILE A 85 38.10 7.70 -14.52
C ILE A 85 39.31 8.12 -15.37
N LEU A 86 39.84 9.31 -15.08
CA LEU A 86 41.07 9.82 -15.70
C LEU A 86 42.29 9.48 -14.85
N VAL A 87 43.37 9.05 -15.50
CA VAL A 87 44.68 8.83 -14.87
C VAL A 87 45.63 9.95 -15.30
N LEU A 88 46.07 10.78 -14.35
CA LEU A 88 46.89 11.97 -14.61
C LEU A 88 48.21 11.91 -13.81
N ASP A 89 49.32 12.41 -14.34
CA ASP A 89 50.62 12.46 -13.63
C ASP A 89 50.60 13.44 -12.45
N SER A 90 49.76 14.47 -12.53
CA SER A 90 49.72 15.54 -11.54
C SER A 90 48.31 16.14 -11.45
N PRO A 91 47.40 15.56 -10.65
CA PRO A 91 46.04 16.06 -10.48
C PRO A 91 46.02 17.26 -9.52
N ASP A 92 46.10 18.48 -10.07
CA ASP A 92 45.86 19.72 -9.34
C ASP A 92 44.37 20.12 -9.32
N GLY A 93 44.01 21.13 -8.53
CA GLY A 93 42.62 21.60 -8.43
C GLY A 93 42.02 22.06 -9.76
N THR A 94 42.84 22.57 -10.68
CA THR A 94 42.40 23.07 -11.98
C THR A 94 42.07 21.91 -12.93
N LYS A 95 42.92 20.89 -12.98
CA LYS A 95 42.69 19.65 -13.73
C LYS A 95 41.53 18.84 -13.15
N LEU A 96 41.36 18.82 -11.83
CA LEU A 96 40.19 18.22 -11.19
C LEU A 96 38.90 18.90 -11.63
N SER A 97 38.83 20.24 -11.59
CA SER A 97 37.66 20.98 -12.08
C SER A 97 37.40 20.68 -13.55
N LYS A 98 38.44 20.74 -14.39
CA LYS A 98 38.32 20.45 -15.82
C LYS A 98 37.83 19.04 -16.09
N ALA A 99 38.29 18.04 -15.33
CA ALA A 99 37.85 16.65 -15.43
C ALA A 99 36.34 16.54 -15.19
N MET A 100 35.83 17.20 -14.16
CA MET A 100 34.40 17.20 -13.85
C MET A 100 33.59 17.90 -14.95
N ASP A 101 34.10 18.99 -15.52
CA ASP A 101 33.44 19.74 -16.59
C ASP A 101 33.28 18.92 -17.88
N VAL A 102 34.23 18.03 -18.18
CA VAL A 102 34.18 17.13 -19.35
C VAL A 102 33.53 15.77 -19.08
N GLY A 103 32.92 15.61 -17.90
CA GLY A 103 32.12 14.42 -17.55
C GLY A 103 32.89 13.26 -16.91
N ALA A 104 34.14 13.46 -16.45
CA ALA A 104 34.83 12.45 -15.67
C ALA A 104 34.18 12.29 -14.29
N ARG A 105 34.03 11.03 -13.85
CA ARG A 105 33.48 10.71 -12.52
C ARG A 105 34.55 10.64 -11.44
N GLY A 106 35.80 10.44 -11.83
CA GLY A 106 36.93 10.42 -10.93
C GLY A 106 38.24 10.74 -11.64
N VAL A 107 39.23 11.12 -10.84
CA VAL A 107 40.60 11.33 -11.27
C VAL A 107 41.49 10.59 -10.28
N VAL A 108 42.47 9.85 -10.79
CA VAL A 108 43.53 9.21 -10.01
C VAL A 108 44.88 9.72 -10.47
N GLY A 109 45.78 9.94 -9.51
CA GLY A 109 47.16 10.33 -9.79
C GLY A 109 48.00 9.13 -10.20
N PHE A 110 48.96 9.33 -11.10
CA PHE A 110 50.00 8.36 -11.42
C PHE A 110 51.35 8.86 -10.87
N PRO A 111 52.12 8.06 -10.11
CA PRO A 111 51.91 6.64 -9.81
C PRO A 111 50.70 6.37 -8.90
N LEU A 112 50.07 5.20 -9.09
CA LEU A 112 48.79 4.87 -8.45
C LEU A 112 48.95 4.61 -6.94
N SER A 113 48.02 5.15 -6.16
CA SER A 113 47.79 4.78 -4.75
C SER A 113 46.58 3.85 -4.66
N TYR A 114 46.72 2.71 -3.97
CA TYR A 114 45.62 1.76 -3.78
C TYR A 114 44.40 2.41 -3.14
N GLU A 115 44.60 3.26 -2.13
CA GLU A 115 43.51 3.94 -1.43
C GLU A 115 42.74 4.89 -2.36
N ASP A 116 43.45 5.67 -3.18
CA ASP A 116 42.84 6.58 -4.14
C ASP A 116 42.09 5.82 -5.24
N VAL A 117 42.68 4.76 -5.79
CA VAL A 117 42.04 3.95 -6.83
C VAL A 117 40.79 3.26 -6.26
N ALA A 118 40.88 2.64 -5.08
CA ALA A 118 39.74 1.96 -4.46
C ALA A 118 38.58 2.91 -4.17
N ALA A 119 38.86 4.10 -3.64
CA ALA A 119 37.84 5.11 -3.36
C ALA A 119 37.17 5.61 -4.66
N ARG A 120 37.95 5.87 -5.71
CA ARG A 120 37.42 6.36 -6.99
C ARG A 120 36.65 5.29 -7.75
N VAL A 121 37.14 4.06 -7.78
CA VAL A 121 36.47 2.91 -8.40
C VAL A 121 35.14 2.65 -7.71
N THR A 122 35.09 2.59 -6.37
CA THR A 122 33.85 2.37 -5.63
C THR A 122 32.80 3.44 -5.95
N SER A 123 33.20 4.72 -5.94
CA SER A 123 32.31 5.84 -6.28
C SER A 123 31.83 5.80 -7.73
N ALA A 124 32.70 5.43 -8.67
CA ALA A 124 32.38 5.31 -10.09
C ALA A 124 31.39 4.16 -10.36
N LEU A 125 31.63 2.97 -9.82
CA LEU A 125 30.77 1.80 -10.01
C LEU A 125 29.37 2.01 -9.38
N ASN A 126 29.29 2.63 -8.21
CA ASN A 126 28.00 2.97 -7.59
C ASN A 126 27.20 3.97 -8.43
N TRP A 127 27.87 4.92 -9.07
CA TRP A 127 27.22 5.85 -10.00
C TRP A 127 26.73 5.12 -11.26
N THR A 128 27.56 4.28 -11.89
CA THR A 128 27.17 3.47 -13.07
C THR A 128 25.91 2.65 -12.79
N LYS A 129 25.83 1.95 -11.65
CA LYS A 129 24.66 1.18 -11.24
C LYS A 129 23.41 2.05 -11.08
N THR A 130 23.55 3.21 -10.42
CA THR A 130 22.45 4.16 -10.20
C THR A 130 21.93 4.73 -11.52
N VAL A 131 22.82 5.18 -12.40
CA VAL A 131 22.46 5.77 -13.69
C VAL A 131 21.85 4.75 -14.63
N ARG A 132 22.40 3.53 -14.72
CA ARG A 132 21.77 2.46 -15.50
C ARG A 132 20.36 2.16 -15.02
N THR A 133 20.13 2.14 -13.72
CA THR A 133 18.77 1.95 -13.15
C THR A 133 17.83 3.09 -13.56
N ALA A 134 18.30 4.34 -13.53
CA ALA A 134 17.52 5.52 -13.90
C ALA A 134 17.34 5.73 -15.42
N VAL A 135 18.27 5.25 -16.25
CA VAL A 135 18.17 5.30 -17.72
C VAL A 135 17.30 4.15 -18.23
N ARG A 136 17.39 2.96 -17.61
CA ARG A 136 16.46 1.85 -17.86
C ARG A 136 15.03 2.25 -17.58
N SER A 137 14.75 3.02 -16.52
CA SER A 137 13.37 3.48 -16.25
C SER A 137 12.78 4.44 -17.30
N ARG A 138 13.60 5.08 -18.15
CA ARG A 138 13.14 5.99 -19.23
C ARG A 138 13.13 5.39 -20.63
N SER A 139 13.96 4.37 -20.89
CA SER A 139 14.02 3.66 -22.19
C SER A 139 13.05 2.47 -22.27
N ASP A 140 12.41 2.18 -21.14
CA ASP A 140 11.55 1.04 -20.87
C ASP A 140 10.13 1.09 -21.47
N GLU A 141 9.78 2.12 -22.25
CA GLU A 141 8.48 2.21 -22.96
C GLU A 141 8.45 1.39 -24.27
N GLN A 142 9.60 0.94 -24.81
CA GLN A 142 9.67 0.29 -26.12
C GLN A 142 10.42 -1.05 -26.20
N LEU A 143 11.13 -1.48 -25.16
CA LEU A 143 11.92 -2.73 -25.14
C LEU A 143 11.45 -3.75 -24.07
N SER A 144 10.25 -3.55 -23.52
CA SER A 144 9.72 -4.16 -22.28
C SER A 144 9.36 -5.66 -22.36
N ALA A 145 10.08 -6.49 -23.10
CA ALA A 145 9.78 -7.94 -23.20
C ALA A 145 10.84 -8.87 -22.59
N ASP A 146 12.14 -8.55 -22.68
CA ASP A 146 13.19 -9.55 -22.40
C ASP A 146 14.04 -9.33 -21.13
N THR A 147 13.82 -8.25 -20.36
CA THR A 147 14.63 -7.98 -19.14
C THR A 147 13.86 -7.56 -17.90
N ARG A 148 12.54 -7.44 -17.97
CA ARG A 148 11.73 -7.40 -16.75
C ARG A 148 11.48 -8.85 -16.33
N GLY A 149 11.43 -9.13 -15.03
CA GLY A 149 10.82 -10.37 -14.54
C GLY A 149 9.37 -10.52 -15.07
N GLY A 150 8.61 -11.48 -14.57
CA GLY A 150 7.27 -11.70 -15.08
C GLY A 150 6.36 -10.47 -15.07
N SER A 151 5.31 -10.55 -15.87
CA SER A 151 4.30 -9.51 -16.00
C SER A 151 3.59 -9.27 -14.66
N MET A 152 3.41 -8.01 -14.28
CA MET A 152 2.69 -7.64 -13.06
C MET A 152 1.50 -6.74 -13.40
N VAL A 153 0.31 -7.12 -12.93
CA VAL A 153 -0.89 -6.29 -13.08
C VAL A 153 -1.53 -6.02 -11.73
N THR A 154 -2.06 -4.81 -11.55
CA THR A 154 -2.84 -4.45 -10.36
C THR A 154 -4.32 -4.31 -10.68
N ILE A 155 -5.16 -4.77 -9.76
CA ILE A 155 -6.61 -4.70 -9.86
C ILE A 155 -7.11 -4.00 -8.61
N GLY A 156 -7.49 -2.73 -8.76
CA GLY A 156 -8.13 -1.93 -7.73
C GLY A 156 -9.63 -1.83 -7.93
N ALA A 157 -10.33 -1.30 -6.93
CA ALA A 157 -11.77 -1.13 -6.93
C ALA A 157 -12.16 0.34 -6.79
N ALA A 158 -13.07 0.81 -7.63
CA ALA A 158 -13.61 2.18 -7.55
C ALA A 158 -14.37 2.47 -6.25
N LYS A 159 -14.95 1.41 -5.66
CA LYS A 159 -15.61 1.35 -4.36
C LYS A 159 -15.69 -0.10 -3.89
N GLY A 160 -15.98 -0.31 -2.62
CA GLY A 160 -16.26 -1.65 -2.08
C GLY A 160 -17.39 -2.36 -2.83
N GLY A 161 -17.25 -3.67 -3.03
CA GLY A 161 -18.27 -4.52 -3.65
C GLY A 161 -18.40 -4.42 -5.17
N THR A 162 -17.47 -3.76 -5.86
CA THR A 162 -17.39 -3.73 -7.34
C THR A 162 -16.93 -5.05 -7.95
N GLY A 163 -16.32 -5.94 -7.16
CA GLY A 163 -15.91 -7.28 -7.59
C GLY A 163 -14.43 -7.42 -8.00
N ALA A 164 -13.56 -6.47 -7.63
CA ALA A 164 -12.13 -6.53 -7.91
C ALA A 164 -11.48 -7.85 -7.47
N SER A 165 -11.67 -8.26 -6.22
CA SER A 165 -11.11 -9.51 -5.68
C SER A 165 -11.62 -10.76 -6.40
N THR A 166 -12.90 -10.78 -6.79
CA THR A 166 -13.47 -11.86 -7.61
C THR A 166 -12.82 -11.90 -8.99
N ILE A 167 -12.66 -10.76 -9.64
CA ILE A 167 -12.02 -10.67 -10.96
C ILE A 167 -10.55 -11.11 -10.87
N ALA A 168 -9.80 -10.64 -9.87
CA ALA A 168 -8.41 -11.01 -9.64
C ALA A 168 -8.24 -12.53 -9.47
N LEU A 169 -9.08 -13.15 -8.63
CA LEU A 169 -9.10 -14.59 -8.42
C LEU A 169 -9.40 -15.37 -9.70
N HIS A 170 -10.43 -14.98 -10.43
CA HIS A 170 -10.82 -15.65 -11.67
C HIS A 170 -9.80 -15.44 -12.80
N LEU A 171 -9.13 -14.28 -12.85
CA LEU A 171 -8.02 -14.03 -13.77
C LEU A 171 -6.81 -14.92 -13.45
N ALA A 172 -6.45 -15.10 -12.19
CA ALA A 172 -5.36 -16.01 -11.80
C ALA A 172 -5.66 -17.46 -12.23
N ARG A 173 -6.90 -17.91 -12.00
CA ARG A 173 -7.37 -19.22 -12.48
C ARG A 173 -7.29 -19.34 -14.01
N ALA A 174 -7.75 -18.31 -14.74
CA ALA A 174 -7.72 -18.32 -16.21
C ALA A 174 -6.29 -18.29 -16.76
N ALA A 175 -5.40 -17.49 -16.18
CA ALA A 175 -3.99 -17.41 -16.54
C ALA A 175 -3.28 -18.75 -16.37
N GLN A 176 -3.49 -19.41 -15.22
CA GLN A 176 -2.88 -20.71 -14.93
C GLN A 176 -3.43 -21.80 -15.85
N ALA A 177 -4.74 -21.80 -16.12
CA ALA A 177 -5.36 -22.75 -17.03
C ALA A 177 -4.87 -22.59 -18.47
N ALA A 178 -4.61 -21.35 -18.90
CA ALA A 178 -4.11 -21.05 -20.24
C ALA A 178 -2.60 -21.33 -20.41
N ARG A 179 -1.82 -21.23 -19.32
CA ARG A 179 -0.38 -21.54 -19.32
C ARG A 179 -0.03 -22.54 -18.20
N PRO A 180 -0.24 -23.86 -18.38
CA PRO A 180 0.04 -24.85 -17.34
C PRO A 180 1.49 -24.90 -16.86
N GLN A 181 2.45 -24.44 -17.68
CA GLN A 181 3.87 -24.39 -17.32
C GLN A 181 4.30 -23.05 -16.70
N ALA A 182 3.48 -22.01 -16.83
CA ALA A 182 3.79 -20.70 -16.25
C ALA A 182 3.47 -20.70 -14.75
N LYS A 183 4.30 -19.99 -13.99
CA LYS A 183 4.10 -19.70 -12.58
C LYS A 183 3.23 -18.45 -12.46
N VAL A 184 2.00 -18.62 -11.98
CA VAL A 184 1.08 -17.52 -11.70
C VAL A 184 0.98 -17.28 -10.20
N ALA A 185 1.10 -16.03 -9.78
CA ALA A 185 0.86 -15.59 -8.40
C ALA A 185 -0.33 -14.64 -8.31
N LEU A 186 -1.20 -14.86 -7.33
CA LEU A 186 -2.21 -13.92 -6.86
C LEU A 186 -1.75 -13.33 -5.53
N VAL A 187 -1.69 -12.01 -5.42
CA VAL A 187 -1.28 -11.31 -4.20
C VAL A 187 -2.47 -10.52 -3.68
N ASP A 188 -2.87 -10.81 -2.44
CA ASP A 188 -3.94 -10.10 -1.75
C ASP A 188 -3.35 -8.93 -0.95
N LEU A 189 -3.41 -7.73 -1.54
CA LEU A 189 -3.07 -6.46 -0.92
C LEU A 189 -4.32 -5.61 -0.61
N ASP A 190 -5.53 -6.18 -0.54
CA ASP A 190 -6.63 -5.51 0.18
C ASP A 190 -6.39 -5.64 1.69
N LEU A 191 -5.33 -4.97 2.17
CA LEU A 191 -4.74 -5.20 3.49
C LEU A 191 -5.71 -4.94 4.64
N GLN A 192 -6.73 -4.09 4.45
CA GLN A 192 -7.74 -3.84 5.48
C GLN A 192 -8.81 -4.94 5.52
N LYS A 193 -9.11 -5.59 4.38
CA LYS A 193 -10.23 -6.53 4.21
C LYS A 193 -9.85 -7.67 3.24
N PRO A 194 -8.84 -8.50 3.56
CA PRO A 194 -8.37 -9.53 2.65
C PRO A 194 -9.34 -10.71 2.61
N ASP A 195 -9.99 -10.91 1.46
CA ASP A 195 -11.05 -11.92 1.28
C ASP A 195 -10.59 -13.16 0.49
N GLN A 196 -9.37 -13.18 -0.07
CA GLN A 196 -8.95 -14.24 -1.01
C GLN A 196 -8.93 -15.63 -0.35
N SER A 197 -8.53 -15.74 0.91
CA SER A 197 -8.54 -17.00 1.66
C SER A 197 -9.95 -17.55 1.86
N ILE A 198 -10.93 -16.66 2.09
CA ILE A 198 -12.35 -17.00 2.26
C ILE A 198 -12.92 -17.45 0.92
N LEU A 199 -12.66 -16.71 -0.17
CA LEU A 199 -13.14 -17.05 -1.51
C LEU A 199 -12.64 -18.41 -2.00
N LEU A 200 -11.43 -18.80 -1.59
CA LEU A 200 -10.80 -20.08 -1.91
C LEU A 200 -11.15 -21.22 -0.95
N ASN A 201 -11.81 -20.93 0.17
CA ASN A 201 -12.07 -21.88 1.27
C ASN A 201 -10.79 -22.53 1.85
N VAL A 202 -9.74 -21.74 2.04
CA VAL A 202 -8.45 -22.25 2.53
C VAL A 202 -8.13 -21.68 3.90
N PRO A 203 -7.58 -22.49 4.82
CA PRO A 203 -7.20 -21.98 6.13
C PRO A 203 -6.04 -21.00 5.97
N LEU A 204 -6.24 -19.79 6.50
CA LEU A 204 -5.21 -18.78 6.55
C LEU A 204 -4.16 -19.21 7.58
N HIS A 205 -3.03 -19.75 7.14
CA HIS A 205 -1.91 -20.16 8.03
C HIS A 205 -0.76 -19.17 8.00
N ARG A 206 -0.43 -18.66 6.81
CA ARG A 206 0.63 -17.70 6.55
C ARG A 206 0.08 -16.52 5.76
N THR A 207 0.61 -15.35 6.03
CA THR A 207 0.17 -14.06 5.48
C THR A 207 1.37 -13.22 5.09
N VAL A 208 1.12 -12.14 4.34
CA VAL A 208 2.15 -11.15 4.00
C VAL A 208 2.88 -10.61 5.24
N THR A 209 2.19 -10.55 6.40
CA THR A 209 2.76 -10.08 7.66
C THR A 209 3.83 -11.01 8.24
N ASP A 210 3.83 -12.32 7.90
CA ASP A 210 4.89 -13.25 8.30
C ASP A 210 6.26 -12.91 7.67
N LEU A 211 6.28 -12.13 6.59
CA LEU A 211 7.50 -11.73 5.88
C LEU A 211 8.16 -10.48 6.48
N LEU A 212 7.45 -9.69 7.28
CA LEU A 212 7.91 -8.38 7.75
C LEU A 212 9.18 -8.48 8.62
N GLY A 213 9.28 -9.52 9.45
CA GLY A 213 10.43 -9.71 10.34
C GLY A 213 11.72 -10.14 9.64
N VAL A 214 11.64 -10.53 8.35
CA VAL A 214 12.79 -11.06 7.58
C VAL A 214 12.97 -10.33 6.25
N VAL A 215 12.29 -9.21 6.06
CA VAL A 215 12.16 -8.56 4.74
C VAL A 215 13.51 -8.08 4.20
N ASP A 216 14.41 -7.60 5.08
CA ASP A 216 15.75 -7.12 4.74
C ASP A 216 16.68 -8.22 4.22
N GLU A 217 16.42 -9.47 4.64
CA GLU A 217 17.13 -10.66 4.20
C GLU A 217 16.19 -11.62 3.45
N LEU A 218 15.14 -11.08 2.79
CA LEU A 218 14.11 -11.90 2.18
C LEU A 218 14.72 -12.85 1.15
N THR A 219 14.81 -14.11 1.53
CA THR A 219 15.28 -15.17 0.64
C THR A 219 14.12 -15.74 -0.16
N PRO A 220 14.40 -16.31 -1.33
CA PRO A 220 13.33 -16.91 -2.11
C PRO A 220 12.65 -18.12 -1.45
N ARG A 221 13.36 -18.81 -0.55
CA ARG A 221 12.82 -19.92 0.24
C ARG A 221 11.81 -19.45 1.28
N GLN A 222 12.09 -18.34 1.96
CA GLN A 222 11.14 -17.75 2.92
C GLN A 222 9.86 -17.27 2.23
N LEU A 223 9.98 -16.71 1.01
CA LEU A 223 8.81 -16.37 0.21
C LEU A 223 7.99 -17.61 -0.16
N GLU A 224 8.63 -18.70 -0.59
CA GLU A 224 7.96 -19.97 -0.89
C GLU A 224 7.23 -20.56 0.33
N ASP A 225 7.81 -20.45 1.53
CA ASP A 225 7.23 -20.99 2.77
C ASP A 225 5.92 -20.25 3.21
N VAL A 226 5.72 -19.02 2.75
CA VAL A 226 4.52 -18.20 3.04
C VAL A 226 3.45 -18.35 1.97
N LEU A 227 3.83 -18.66 0.73
CA LEU A 227 2.89 -18.80 -0.38
C LEU A 227 2.04 -20.07 -0.27
N PHE A 228 0.76 -19.93 -0.57
CA PHE A 228 -0.17 -21.05 -0.68
C PHE A 228 -0.36 -21.46 -2.15
N THR A 229 -0.08 -22.72 -2.51
CA THR A 229 -0.37 -23.22 -3.86
C THR A 229 -1.79 -23.79 -3.94
N HIS A 230 -2.62 -23.19 -4.79
CA HIS A 230 -3.99 -23.63 -5.04
C HIS A 230 -4.04 -24.91 -5.90
N GLU A 231 -5.12 -25.70 -5.81
CA GLU A 231 -5.28 -26.97 -6.56
C GLU A 231 -5.29 -26.78 -8.10
N ASP A 232 -5.57 -25.56 -8.56
CA ASP A 232 -5.50 -25.20 -9.98
C ASP A 232 -4.08 -24.91 -10.48
N GLY A 233 -3.10 -24.73 -9.57
CA GLY A 233 -1.67 -24.60 -9.89
C GLY A 233 -1.05 -23.22 -9.64
N PHE A 234 -1.85 -22.18 -9.40
CA PHE A 234 -1.34 -20.84 -9.09
C PHE A 234 -1.03 -20.70 -7.59
N SER A 235 -0.09 -19.83 -7.26
CA SER A 235 0.28 -19.49 -5.87
C SER A 235 -0.49 -18.26 -5.40
N VAL A 236 -0.72 -18.18 -4.08
CA VAL A 236 -1.43 -17.07 -3.44
C VAL A 236 -0.63 -16.57 -2.25
N LEU A 237 -0.37 -15.26 -2.21
CA LEU A 237 0.08 -14.57 -1.01
C LEU A 237 -1.12 -13.90 -0.37
N PHE A 238 -1.52 -14.36 0.82
CA PHE A 238 -2.67 -13.80 1.52
C PHE A 238 -2.31 -12.51 2.27
N GLY A 239 -3.28 -11.60 2.34
CA GLY A 239 -3.21 -10.42 3.19
C GLY A 239 -3.21 -10.76 4.68
N PRO A 240 -3.11 -9.75 5.56
CA PRO A 240 -3.02 -9.94 7.01
C PRO A 240 -4.26 -10.61 7.61
N ARG A 241 -4.12 -11.15 8.83
CA ARG A 241 -5.24 -11.76 9.55
C ARG A 241 -6.23 -10.73 10.07
N HIS A 242 -5.70 -9.59 10.51
CA HIS A 242 -6.45 -8.47 11.03
C HIS A 242 -6.10 -7.22 10.24
N GLY A 243 -7.11 -6.41 9.92
CA GLY A 243 -6.94 -5.30 8.98
C GLY A 243 -5.98 -4.21 9.46
N GLU A 244 -5.87 -4.00 10.77
CA GLU A 244 -4.94 -3.05 11.39
C GLU A 244 -3.48 -3.44 11.21
N GLU A 245 -3.17 -4.73 11.03
CA GLU A 245 -1.82 -5.19 10.73
C GLU A 245 -1.40 -4.79 9.30
N GLY A 246 -2.34 -4.39 8.45
CA GLY A 246 -2.09 -3.89 7.11
C GLY A 246 -1.18 -2.65 7.09
N GLU A 247 -1.28 -1.79 8.11
CA GLU A 247 -0.44 -0.59 8.25
C GLU A 247 1.04 -0.93 8.48
N LEU A 248 1.36 -2.17 8.87
CA LEU A 248 2.74 -2.64 9.03
C LEU A 248 3.41 -2.94 7.68
N VAL A 249 2.64 -3.06 6.60
CA VAL A 249 3.16 -3.30 5.26
C VAL A 249 3.36 -1.95 4.57
N GLY A 250 4.55 -1.38 4.76
CA GLY A 250 4.94 -0.10 4.16
C GLY A 250 5.43 -0.23 2.71
N GLU A 251 5.87 0.88 2.13
CA GLU A 251 6.46 0.93 0.79
C GLU A 251 7.63 -0.06 0.63
N ARG A 252 8.57 -0.07 1.59
CA ARG A 252 9.79 -0.88 1.52
C ARG A 252 9.45 -2.36 1.45
N GLU A 253 8.56 -2.80 2.32
CA GLU A 253 8.14 -4.20 2.44
C GLU A 253 7.41 -4.66 1.17
N ALA A 254 6.46 -3.85 0.70
CA ALA A 254 5.75 -4.13 -0.54
C ALA A 254 6.72 -4.21 -1.73
N ARG A 255 7.68 -3.28 -1.85
CA ARG A 255 8.64 -3.25 -2.96
C ARG A 255 9.53 -4.50 -3.00
N GLN A 256 10.03 -4.93 -1.84
CA GLN A 256 10.85 -6.14 -1.74
C GLN A 256 10.05 -7.41 -2.05
N ILE A 257 8.86 -7.56 -1.45
CA ILE A 257 8.01 -8.74 -1.65
C ILE A 257 7.55 -8.84 -3.11
N LEU A 258 7.02 -7.75 -3.67
CA LEU A 258 6.55 -7.70 -5.06
C LEU A 258 7.70 -7.85 -6.06
N GLY A 259 8.87 -7.28 -5.78
CA GLY A 259 10.07 -7.45 -6.61
C GLY A 259 10.54 -8.91 -6.67
N MET A 260 10.56 -9.58 -5.52
CA MET A 260 10.90 -11.01 -5.45
C MET A 260 9.87 -11.87 -6.19
N LEU A 261 8.57 -11.62 -6.00
CA LEU A 261 7.50 -12.31 -6.74
C LEU A 261 7.66 -12.11 -8.24
N ARG A 262 7.88 -10.87 -8.69
CA ARG A 262 8.09 -10.54 -10.11
C ARG A 262 9.28 -11.29 -10.70
N SER A 263 10.35 -11.50 -9.94
CA SER A 263 11.52 -12.22 -10.43
C SER A 263 11.31 -13.74 -10.61
N ARG A 264 10.25 -14.31 -10.02
CA ARG A 264 10.05 -15.77 -9.94
C ARG A 264 8.78 -16.29 -10.59
N TYR A 265 7.79 -15.44 -10.73
CA TYR A 265 6.51 -15.74 -11.34
C TYR A 265 6.45 -15.06 -12.70
N ASP A 266 5.92 -15.75 -13.70
CA ASP A 266 5.74 -15.22 -15.06
C ASP A 266 4.60 -14.20 -15.11
N VAL A 267 3.63 -14.37 -14.19
CA VAL A 267 2.45 -13.52 -14.04
C VAL A 267 2.18 -13.28 -12.57
N VAL A 268 2.14 -12.03 -12.15
CA VAL A 268 1.76 -11.58 -10.81
C VAL A 268 0.52 -10.70 -10.91
N ILE A 269 -0.58 -11.16 -10.32
CA ILE A 269 -1.85 -10.43 -10.26
C ILE A 269 -2.00 -9.92 -8.82
N VAL A 270 -2.06 -8.61 -8.65
CA VAL A 270 -2.14 -7.98 -7.34
C VAL A 270 -3.53 -7.37 -7.14
N ASP A 271 -4.29 -7.92 -6.20
CA ASP A 271 -5.55 -7.34 -5.74
C ASP A 271 -5.23 -6.25 -4.72
N ILE A 272 -5.47 -4.98 -5.05
CA ILE A 272 -5.13 -3.84 -4.17
C ILE A 272 -6.37 -3.28 -3.46
N GLY A 273 -7.54 -3.90 -3.62
CA GLY A 273 -8.76 -3.44 -2.96
C GLY A 273 -9.23 -2.05 -3.38
N SER A 274 -10.03 -1.42 -2.51
CA SER A 274 -10.59 -0.06 -2.73
C SER A 274 -9.96 1.04 -1.89
N VAL A 275 -9.10 0.66 -0.92
CA VAL A 275 -8.44 1.59 -0.01
C VAL A 275 -6.98 1.70 -0.41
N MET A 276 -6.45 2.92 -0.37
CA MET A 276 -5.08 3.21 -0.76
C MET A 276 -4.20 3.42 0.48
N GLY A 277 -3.21 2.55 0.66
CA GLY A 277 -2.06 2.76 1.55
C GLY A 277 -0.73 2.74 0.78
N GLU A 278 0.40 2.74 1.50
CA GLU A 278 1.74 2.73 0.90
C GLU A 278 2.04 1.45 0.11
N ALA A 279 1.64 0.28 0.62
CA ALA A 279 1.80 -0.97 -0.12
C ALA A 279 1.00 -1.00 -1.43
N ASN A 280 -0.24 -0.49 -1.39
CA ASN A 280 -1.10 -0.42 -2.57
C ASN A 280 -0.54 0.53 -3.63
N SER A 281 -0.01 1.69 -3.21
CA SER A 281 0.58 2.67 -4.12
C SER A 281 1.86 2.12 -4.77
N THR A 282 2.70 1.43 -3.99
CA THR A 282 3.90 0.72 -4.46
C THR A 282 3.54 -0.34 -5.50
N ALA A 283 2.48 -1.12 -5.27
CA ALA A 283 2.02 -2.10 -6.24
C ALA A 283 1.60 -1.47 -7.57
N VAL A 284 0.87 -0.34 -7.52
CA VAL A 284 0.42 0.40 -8.72
C VAL A 284 1.60 0.98 -9.51
N GLU A 285 2.62 1.47 -8.79
CA GLU A 285 3.86 1.97 -9.38
C GLU A 285 4.64 0.85 -10.09
N MET A 286 4.79 -0.32 -9.45
CA MET A 286 5.58 -1.45 -9.96
C MET A 286 4.89 -2.27 -11.06
N ALA A 287 3.57 -2.16 -11.20
CA ALA A 287 2.81 -2.91 -12.18
C ALA A 287 3.15 -2.47 -13.63
N ASP A 288 3.08 -3.39 -14.59
CA ASP A 288 3.11 -3.02 -16.01
C ASP A 288 1.78 -2.35 -16.38
N GLU A 289 0.67 -2.92 -15.91
CA GLU A 289 -0.68 -2.44 -16.20
C GLU A 289 -1.50 -2.35 -14.90
N ALA A 290 -2.26 -1.26 -14.75
CA ALA A 290 -3.11 -1.05 -13.58
C ALA A 290 -4.56 -0.82 -14.00
N PHE A 291 -5.46 -1.51 -13.30
CA PHE A 291 -6.87 -1.54 -13.60
C PHE A 291 -7.70 -1.09 -12.41
N ILE A 292 -8.77 -0.36 -12.66
CA ILE A 292 -9.78 -0.01 -11.66
C ILE A 292 -11.11 -0.63 -12.08
N VAL A 293 -11.65 -1.50 -11.25
CA VAL A 293 -12.96 -2.12 -11.45
C VAL A 293 -14.06 -1.17 -11.02
N SER A 294 -15.03 -0.95 -11.91
CA SER A 294 -16.21 -0.12 -11.66
C SER A 294 -17.47 -0.81 -12.16
N THR A 295 -18.59 -0.56 -11.49
CA THR A 295 -19.93 -0.90 -11.98
C THR A 295 -20.51 0.24 -12.85
N SER A 296 -21.55 -0.07 -13.63
CA SER A 296 -22.26 0.87 -14.52
C SER A 296 -23.19 1.84 -13.79
N ASP A 297 -22.73 2.41 -12.66
CA ASP A 297 -23.43 3.43 -11.89
C ASP A 297 -22.55 4.67 -11.67
N VAL A 298 -23.18 5.84 -11.59
CA VAL A 298 -22.47 7.13 -11.46
C VAL A 298 -21.54 7.18 -10.24
N PRO A 299 -21.94 6.74 -9.02
CA PRO A 299 -21.03 6.69 -7.88
C PRO A 299 -19.77 5.87 -8.13
N SER A 300 -19.90 4.69 -8.75
CA SER A 300 -18.76 3.85 -9.09
C SER A 300 -17.85 4.51 -10.13
N LEU A 301 -18.42 5.02 -11.23
CA LEU A 301 -17.63 5.64 -12.31
C LEU A 301 -16.88 6.88 -11.82
N ARG A 302 -17.54 7.72 -11.00
CA ARG A 302 -16.87 8.86 -10.35
C ARG A 302 -15.85 8.41 -9.30
N GLY A 303 -16.09 7.31 -8.61
CA GLY A 303 -15.11 6.66 -7.73
C GLY A 303 -13.84 6.28 -8.48
N ALA A 304 -13.99 5.64 -9.64
CA ALA A 304 -12.87 5.23 -10.49
C ALA A 304 -12.04 6.42 -10.96
N ARG A 305 -12.71 7.49 -11.42
CA ARG A 305 -12.04 8.74 -11.79
C ARG A 305 -11.26 9.36 -10.63
N ARG A 306 -11.88 9.48 -9.45
CA ARG A 306 -11.22 10.04 -8.25
C ARG A 306 -9.99 9.24 -7.84
N LEU A 307 -10.07 7.91 -7.93
CA LEU A 307 -8.95 7.02 -7.62
C LEU A 307 -7.81 7.16 -8.64
N SER A 308 -8.12 7.25 -9.93
CA SER A 308 -7.11 7.49 -10.97
C SER A 308 -6.45 8.87 -10.85
N GLU A 309 -7.22 9.92 -10.54
CA GLU A 309 -6.66 11.25 -10.27
C GLU A 309 -5.82 11.25 -8.98
N LEU A 310 -6.18 10.44 -7.97
CA LEU A 310 -5.35 10.25 -6.78
C LEU A 310 -3.99 9.64 -7.15
N TRP A 311 -3.99 8.55 -7.95
CA TRP A 311 -2.76 7.90 -8.42
C TRP A 311 -1.84 8.87 -9.18
N GLN A 312 -2.43 9.75 -9.99
CA GLN A 312 -1.68 10.77 -10.72
C GLN A 312 -1.08 11.82 -9.78
N ARG A 313 -1.85 12.31 -8.79
CA ARG A 313 -1.39 13.34 -7.85
C ARG A 313 -0.24 12.86 -6.96
N ILE A 314 -0.27 11.59 -6.54
CA ILE A 314 0.81 11.00 -5.73
C ILE A 314 1.97 10.45 -6.57
N GLY A 315 1.91 10.60 -7.90
CA GLY A 315 3.02 10.27 -8.80
C GLY A 315 3.20 8.78 -9.11
N VAL A 316 2.28 7.88 -8.70
CA VAL A 316 2.45 6.44 -8.96
C VAL A 316 1.99 6.01 -10.35
N ARG A 317 0.98 6.67 -10.92
CA ARG A 317 0.49 6.35 -12.28
C ARG A 317 -0.35 7.46 -12.87
N SER A 318 -0.17 7.73 -14.17
CA SER A 318 -0.99 8.70 -14.88
C SER A 318 -2.40 8.18 -15.14
N THR A 319 -3.36 9.10 -15.30
CA THR A 319 -4.74 8.79 -15.68
C THR A 319 -4.83 8.08 -17.03
N GLN A 320 -3.97 8.44 -17.99
CA GLN A 320 -3.92 7.81 -19.32
C GLN A 320 -3.31 6.40 -19.30
N ALA A 321 -2.46 6.09 -18.32
CA ALA A 321 -1.89 4.75 -18.13
C ALA A 321 -2.75 3.84 -17.23
N THR A 322 -3.93 4.32 -16.81
CA THR A 322 -4.89 3.60 -15.97
C THR A 322 -6.09 3.17 -16.80
N ARG A 323 -6.47 1.88 -16.74
CA ARG A 323 -7.65 1.36 -17.47
C ARG A 323 -8.78 0.99 -16.52
N ILE A 324 -10.02 1.21 -16.96
CA ILE A 324 -11.22 0.85 -16.21
C ILE A 324 -11.78 -0.47 -16.72
N ILE A 325 -12.07 -1.38 -15.79
CA ILE A 325 -12.85 -2.60 -16.06
C ILE A 325 -14.30 -2.34 -15.66
N LEU A 326 -15.22 -2.43 -16.62
CA LEU A 326 -16.65 -2.38 -16.34
C LEU A 326 -17.15 -3.76 -15.94
N ASN A 327 -17.54 -3.90 -14.67
CA ASN A 327 -18.15 -5.10 -14.12
C ASN A 327 -19.65 -4.91 -13.91
N ARG A 328 -20.40 -6.01 -13.94
CA ARG A 328 -21.86 -6.01 -13.85
C ARG A 328 -22.50 -5.08 -14.88
N CYS A 329 -21.97 -5.12 -16.10
CA CYS A 329 -22.48 -4.34 -17.20
C CYS A 329 -23.35 -5.23 -18.09
N ASP A 330 -24.65 -4.98 -18.05
CA ASP A 330 -25.65 -5.66 -18.87
C ASP A 330 -26.27 -4.68 -19.89
N ARG A 331 -26.84 -5.23 -20.96
CA ARG A 331 -27.47 -4.42 -22.03
C ARG A 331 -28.69 -3.62 -21.56
N THR A 332 -29.22 -3.96 -20.39
CA THR A 332 -30.38 -3.31 -19.76
C THR A 332 -29.98 -2.15 -18.86
N ASP A 333 -28.69 -1.91 -18.62
CA ASP A 333 -28.24 -0.82 -17.76
C ASP A 333 -28.48 0.55 -18.41
N ASP A 334 -28.84 1.55 -17.61
CA ASP A 334 -29.02 2.92 -18.09
C ASP A 334 -27.72 3.53 -18.63
N ILE A 335 -26.58 3.13 -18.05
CA ILE A 335 -25.25 3.60 -18.44
C ILE A 335 -24.54 2.52 -19.26
N GLN A 336 -24.57 2.70 -20.57
CA GLN A 336 -23.84 1.85 -21.51
C GLN A 336 -22.34 2.21 -21.56
N PRO A 337 -21.46 1.30 -22.04
CA PRO A 337 -20.01 1.51 -22.04
C PRO A 337 -19.52 2.81 -22.68
N GLU A 338 -20.13 3.27 -23.78
CA GLU A 338 -19.76 4.52 -24.44
C GLU A 338 -20.09 5.74 -23.57
N ALA A 339 -21.21 5.69 -22.84
CA ALA A 339 -21.57 6.72 -21.88
C ALA A 339 -20.63 6.68 -20.68
N ALA A 340 -20.29 5.49 -20.17
CA ALA A 340 -19.32 5.32 -19.10
C ALA A 340 -17.94 5.90 -19.46
N ARG A 341 -17.43 5.63 -20.68
CA ARG A 341 -16.18 6.21 -21.21
C ARG A 341 -16.19 7.74 -21.16
N LYS A 342 -17.31 8.37 -21.51
CA LYS A 342 -17.47 9.84 -21.45
C LYS A 342 -17.49 10.35 -20.01
N ILE A 343 -18.25 9.71 -19.12
CA ILE A 343 -18.37 10.10 -17.70
C ILE A 343 -17.01 10.03 -17.00
N VAL A 344 -16.28 8.94 -17.20
CA VAL A 344 -14.99 8.72 -16.53
C VAL A 344 -13.86 9.48 -17.20
N SER A 345 -13.93 9.70 -18.53
CA SER A 345 -12.87 10.33 -19.33
C SER A 345 -11.51 9.64 -19.18
N LEU A 346 -11.53 8.33 -18.99
CA LEU A 346 -10.37 7.45 -18.84
C LEU A 346 -10.46 6.30 -19.86
N PRO A 347 -9.33 5.65 -20.20
CA PRO A 347 -9.33 4.41 -20.95
C PRO A 347 -10.22 3.35 -20.27
N VAL A 348 -11.13 2.73 -21.02
CA VAL A 348 -11.98 1.63 -20.55
C VAL A 348 -11.67 0.42 -21.43
N VAL A 349 -11.52 -0.75 -20.81
CA VAL A 349 -11.31 -2.01 -21.54
C VAL A 349 -12.51 -2.33 -22.44
N ASP A 350 -12.27 -3.01 -23.55
CA ASP A 350 -13.32 -3.38 -24.50
C ASP A 350 -14.13 -4.59 -24.00
N VAL A 351 -13.51 -5.49 -23.24
CA VAL A 351 -14.21 -6.63 -22.63
C VAL A 351 -14.95 -6.22 -21.35
N HIS A 352 -16.27 -6.20 -21.41
CA HIS A 352 -17.14 -5.94 -20.25
C HIS A 352 -17.61 -7.24 -19.59
N LEU A 353 -17.71 -7.22 -18.26
CA LEU A 353 -18.12 -8.40 -17.49
C LEU A 353 -19.62 -8.32 -17.13
N PRO A 354 -20.40 -9.39 -17.37
CA PRO A 354 -21.82 -9.44 -17.04
C PRO A 354 -22.02 -9.48 -15.52
N ALA A 355 -23.23 -9.18 -15.04
CA ALA A 355 -23.49 -9.22 -13.60
C ALA A 355 -23.35 -10.63 -13.01
N ASP A 356 -23.89 -11.64 -13.71
CA ASP A 356 -23.92 -13.07 -13.33
C ASP A 356 -24.15 -13.31 -11.82
N GLN A 357 -24.92 -12.41 -11.19
CA GLN A 357 -24.86 -12.19 -9.73
C GLN A 357 -25.26 -13.44 -8.95
N ARG A 358 -26.27 -14.17 -9.44
CA ARG A 358 -26.75 -15.40 -8.79
C ARG A 358 -25.69 -16.50 -8.78
N ALA A 359 -24.98 -16.70 -9.90
CA ALA A 359 -23.99 -17.76 -10.01
C ALA A 359 -22.70 -17.41 -9.27
N LEU A 360 -22.23 -16.16 -9.39
CA LEU A 360 -21.06 -15.69 -8.66
C LEU A 360 -21.30 -15.64 -7.15
N GLN A 361 -22.49 -15.23 -6.72
CA GLN A 361 -22.87 -15.29 -5.30
C GLN A 361 -22.92 -16.74 -4.79
N LEU A 362 -23.42 -17.68 -5.60
CA LEU A 362 -23.40 -19.10 -5.24
C LEU A 362 -21.95 -19.60 -5.09
N ALA A 363 -21.07 -19.27 -6.04
CA ALA A 363 -19.66 -19.62 -6.00
C ALA A 363 -18.96 -19.04 -4.77
N ALA A 364 -19.19 -17.76 -4.47
CA ALA A 364 -18.63 -17.09 -3.29
C ALA A 364 -19.16 -17.68 -1.97
N ASN A 365 -20.47 -17.88 -1.85
CA ASN A 365 -21.08 -18.43 -0.62
C ASN A 365 -20.67 -19.89 -0.37
N ARG A 366 -20.48 -20.67 -1.44
CA ARG A 366 -19.93 -22.04 -1.35
C ARG A 366 -18.41 -22.07 -1.29
N ARG A 367 -17.76 -20.92 -1.45
CA ARG A 367 -16.30 -20.74 -1.46
C ARG A 367 -15.63 -21.69 -2.46
N ASP A 368 -16.24 -21.82 -3.63
CA ASP A 368 -15.76 -22.66 -4.72
C ASP A 368 -15.84 -21.87 -6.04
N PRO A 369 -14.72 -21.29 -6.49
CA PRO A 369 -14.70 -20.46 -7.70
C PRO A 369 -14.94 -21.29 -8.97
N SER A 370 -14.81 -22.63 -8.92
CA SER A 370 -15.10 -23.50 -10.07
C SER A 370 -16.59 -23.54 -10.44
N LEU A 371 -17.47 -23.07 -9.55
CA LEU A 371 -18.91 -23.01 -9.78
C LEU A 371 -19.36 -21.83 -10.65
N ALA A 372 -18.45 -20.95 -11.07
CA ALA A 372 -18.79 -19.88 -11.99
C ALA A 372 -19.25 -20.41 -13.35
N LEU A 373 -20.14 -19.68 -14.00
CA LEU A 373 -20.72 -20.11 -15.28
C LEU A 373 -19.66 -20.12 -16.41
N PRO A 374 -19.84 -20.96 -17.43
CA PRO A 374 -18.99 -20.94 -18.62
C PRO A 374 -18.94 -19.56 -19.30
N GLY A 375 -20.05 -18.83 -19.33
CA GLY A 375 -20.14 -17.47 -19.87
C GLY A 375 -19.20 -16.49 -19.14
N TRP A 376 -19.27 -16.45 -17.81
CA TRP A 376 -18.33 -15.69 -16.97
C TRP A 376 -16.87 -16.08 -17.24
N THR A 377 -16.57 -17.37 -17.23
CA THR A 377 -15.20 -17.89 -17.42
C THR A 377 -14.65 -17.49 -18.79
N LYS A 378 -15.48 -17.51 -19.83
CA LYS A 378 -15.11 -17.03 -21.17
C LYS A 378 -14.80 -15.54 -21.16
N ARG A 379 -15.65 -14.71 -20.55
CA ARG A 379 -15.43 -13.26 -20.46
C ARG A 379 -14.18 -12.90 -19.66
N ILE A 380 -13.89 -13.61 -18.57
CA ILE A 380 -12.65 -13.45 -17.82
C ILE A 380 -11.43 -13.80 -18.67
N ARG A 381 -11.50 -14.84 -19.52
CA ARG A 381 -10.41 -15.19 -20.43
C ARG A 381 -10.18 -14.11 -21.48
N GLU A 382 -11.26 -13.62 -22.11
CA GLU A 382 -11.20 -12.50 -23.05
C GLU A 382 -10.58 -11.25 -22.40
N LEU A 383 -11.01 -10.92 -21.18
CA LEU A 383 -10.43 -9.83 -20.40
C LEU A 383 -8.95 -10.08 -20.11
N GLY A 384 -8.58 -11.29 -19.70
CA GLY A 384 -7.20 -11.67 -19.45
C GLY A 384 -6.29 -11.51 -20.68
N VAL A 385 -6.81 -11.74 -21.89
CA VAL A 385 -6.08 -11.50 -23.14
C VAL A 385 -5.85 -10.01 -23.35
N GLU A 386 -6.87 -9.19 -23.16
CA GLU A 386 -6.77 -7.72 -23.27
C GLU A 386 -5.81 -7.13 -22.21
N MET A 387 -5.75 -7.74 -21.03
CA MET A 387 -4.81 -7.41 -19.95
C MET A 387 -3.41 -8.02 -20.13
N LYS A 388 -3.18 -8.78 -21.22
CA LYS A 388 -1.93 -9.53 -21.50
C LYS A 388 -1.54 -10.56 -20.43
N VAL A 389 -2.46 -10.86 -19.52
CA VAL A 389 -2.33 -11.86 -18.45
C VAL A 389 -2.59 -13.27 -18.98
N VAL A 390 -3.31 -13.40 -20.09
CA VAL A 390 -3.65 -14.66 -20.77
C VAL A 390 -3.18 -14.60 -22.23
N PRO A 391 -2.60 -15.66 -22.80
CA PRO A 391 -2.22 -15.70 -24.22
C PRO A 391 -3.43 -15.61 -25.15
N ALA A 392 -3.33 -14.84 -26.24
CA ALA A 392 -4.43 -14.68 -27.20
C ALA A 392 -4.82 -16.00 -27.88
N ASP A 393 -3.85 -16.88 -28.14
CA ASP A 393 -4.03 -18.22 -28.73
C ASP A 393 -4.76 -19.20 -27.79
N SER A 394 -4.94 -18.85 -26.51
CA SER A 394 -5.62 -19.70 -25.54
C SER A 394 -7.15 -19.56 -25.53
N LEU A 395 -7.73 -18.66 -26.34
CA LEU A 395 -9.19 -18.44 -26.42
C LEU A 395 -9.95 -19.64 -27.01
N ASP A 396 -9.28 -20.47 -27.81
CA ASP A 396 -9.87 -21.63 -28.49
C ASP A 396 -9.70 -22.94 -27.70
N LEU A 397 -9.00 -22.92 -26.56
CA LEU A 397 -8.79 -24.11 -25.75
C LEU A 397 -10.07 -24.49 -24.97
N PRO A 398 -10.52 -25.76 -25.04
CA PRO A 398 -11.64 -26.24 -24.25
C PRO A 398 -11.38 -26.02 -22.75
N VAL A 399 -12.38 -25.51 -22.03
CA VAL A 399 -12.36 -25.53 -20.56
C VAL A 399 -12.63 -26.98 -20.14
N GLU A 400 -11.58 -27.80 -20.03
CA GLU A 400 -11.77 -29.16 -19.50
C GLU A 400 -12.19 -29.07 -18.02
N PRO A 401 -13.34 -29.68 -17.64
CA PRO A 401 -13.65 -29.88 -16.24
C PRO A 401 -12.62 -30.86 -15.68
N LYS A 402 -11.70 -30.41 -14.82
CA LYS A 402 -10.88 -31.35 -14.05
C LYS A 402 -11.81 -32.21 -13.20
N GLU A 403 -12.00 -33.47 -13.58
CA GLU A 403 -12.69 -34.45 -12.73
C GLU A 403 -11.97 -34.54 -11.39
N ARG A 404 -12.62 -34.05 -10.33
CA ARG A 404 -12.16 -34.24 -8.95
C ARG A 404 -12.14 -35.73 -8.64
N LYS A 405 -10.97 -36.37 -8.71
CA LYS A 405 -10.74 -37.68 -8.07
C LYS A 405 -10.88 -37.50 -6.56
N ARG A 406 -12.10 -37.60 -6.05
CA ARG A 406 -12.37 -37.81 -4.62
C ARG A 406 -11.60 -39.06 -4.20
N LYS A 407 -10.47 -38.90 -3.51
CA LYS A 407 -9.86 -39.98 -2.73
C LYS A 407 -10.88 -40.37 -1.66
N ARG A 408 -11.72 -41.37 -1.97
CA ARG A 408 -12.40 -42.17 -0.96
C ARG A 408 -11.32 -42.81 -0.09
N ARG A 409 -10.89 -42.14 0.98
CA ARG A 409 -10.23 -42.81 2.10
C ARG A 409 -11.30 -43.67 2.75
N GLY A 410 -11.41 -44.90 2.28
CA GLY A 410 -12.07 -45.95 3.03
C GLY A 410 -11.30 -46.14 4.34
N LYS A 411 -11.84 -45.61 5.43
CA LYS A 411 -11.54 -46.11 6.77
C LYS A 411 -12.88 -46.45 7.40
N LYS A 412 -13.22 -47.75 7.37
CA LYS A 412 -14.17 -48.33 8.31
C LYS A 412 -13.67 -47.94 9.69
N VAL A 413 -14.44 -47.15 10.42
CA VAL A 413 -14.34 -47.09 11.88
C VAL A 413 -15.75 -47.33 12.39
N ALA A 414 -15.86 -48.41 13.14
CA ALA A 414 -17.06 -48.84 13.82
C ALA A 414 -17.52 -47.76 14.79
N ALA A 415 -18.85 -47.66 14.95
CA ALA A 415 -19.47 -46.91 16.01
C ALA A 415 -18.99 -47.44 17.37
N ALA A 416 -18.51 -46.55 18.22
CA ALA A 416 -18.46 -46.73 19.65
C ALA A 416 -18.56 -45.33 20.29
N ASP A 417 -19.68 -45.11 20.97
CA ASP A 417 -19.81 -44.12 22.03
C ASP A 417 -18.65 -44.26 23.02
N GLN A 418 -18.10 -43.12 23.47
CA GLN A 418 -17.85 -42.82 24.88
C GLN A 418 -17.11 -41.49 25.05
N ASP A 419 -17.80 -40.58 25.71
CA ASP A 419 -17.33 -39.65 26.76
C ASP A 419 -15.85 -39.26 26.77
N LEU A 420 -15.59 -38.01 26.41
CA LEU A 420 -14.38 -37.29 26.80
C LEU A 420 -14.55 -36.74 28.22
N SER A 421 -14.06 -37.54 29.16
CA SER A 421 -13.64 -37.10 30.49
C SER A 421 -12.51 -36.07 30.36
N LEU A 422 -12.77 -34.85 30.83
CA LEU A 422 -11.75 -33.88 31.17
C LEU A 422 -11.20 -34.24 32.56
N GLU A 423 -9.95 -34.70 32.62
CA GLU A 423 -9.15 -34.72 33.85
C GLU A 423 -8.09 -33.62 33.78
N GLY A 424 -7.96 -32.90 34.90
CA GLY A 424 -6.98 -31.86 35.12
C GLY A 424 -7.31 -31.04 36.38
N ASP A 425 -7.09 -31.67 37.55
CA ASP A 425 -6.53 -31.14 38.81
C ASP A 425 -6.79 -29.68 39.24
N ALA A 426 -7.04 -29.32 40.51
CA ALA A 426 -7.16 -30.00 41.79
C ALA A 426 -7.65 -28.95 42.83
N ALA A 427 -8.09 -29.44 44.01
CA ALA A 427 -8.15 -28.79 45.34
C ALA A 427 -9.55 -28.64 45.99
N GLY A 428 -9.89 -29.64 46.82
CA GLY A 428 -10.16 -29.48 48.26
C GLY A 428 -11.43 -28.77 48.77
N GLY A 429 -12.29 -29.52 49.47
CA GLY A 429 -13.08 -29.02 50.62
C GLY A 429 -14.60 -29.27 50.57
N PRO A 430 -15.24 -29.85 51.62
CA PRO A 430 -16.59 -30.43 51.54
C PRO A 430 -17.69 -29.50 52.11
N GLY A 431 -18.96 -29.80 51.77
CA GLY A 431 -20.10 -29.40 52.61
C GLY A 431 -21.50 -29.46 51.96
N GLU A 432 -22.29 -30.45 52.40
CA GLU A 432 -23.73 -30.39 52.76
C GLU A 432 -24.78 -29.82 51.77
N SER A 433 -25.68 -30.65 51.22
CA SER A 433 -27.07 -30.90 51.71
C SER A 433 -28.06 -30.43 50.62
N GLY A 434 -29.24 -30.98 50.34
CA GLY A 434 -30.03 -32.10 50.81
C GLY A 434 -31.36 -32.12 50.02
N GLY A 435 -32.09 -33.24 50.06
CA GLY A 435 -33.54 -33.35 49.75
C GLY A 435 -33.93 -33.52 48.28
N ARG A 436 -34.16 -34.75 47.77
CA ARG A 436 -35.42 -35.54 47.82
C ARG A 436 -36.65 -34.84 47.21
N GLY A 437 -37.28 -35.51 46.24
CA GLY A 437 -38.65 -35.21 45.82
C GLY A 437 -39.10 -35.92 44.54
N ASP A 438 -39.20 -37.25 44.60
CA ASP A 438 -40.15 -38.11 43.84
C ASP A 438 -41.52 -37.42 43.62
N ALA A 439 -42.40 -37.72 42.66
CA ALA A 439 -42.56 -38.83 41.73
C ALA A 439 -43.86 -38.60 40.91
N ARG A 440 -43.98 -39.30 39.76
CA ARG A 440 -45.23 -39.78 39.08
C ARG A 440 -46.22 -38.70 38.58
N GLY A 441 -46.85 -38.79 37.41
CA GLY A 441 -47.00 -39.84 36.41
C GLY A 441 -48.36 -39.68 35.70
N VAL A 442 -48.49 -40.32 34.53
CA VAL A 442 -49.72 -40.82 33.88
C VAL A 442 -50.50 -39.90 32.92
N ASP A 443 -50.28 -40.20 31.63
CA ASP A 443 -51.18 -40.60 30.53
C ASP A 443 -52.51 -39.89 30.18
N GLY A 444 -52.78 -39.88 28.86
CA GLY A 444 -54.11 -39.87 28.25
C GLY A 444 -54.27 -38.85 27.12
N GLN A 445 -53.96 -39.19 25.86
CA GLN A 445 -54.89 -39.67 24.81
C GLN A 445 -55.83 -38.60 24.20
N GLY A 446 -55.93 -38.61 22.86
CA GLY A 446 -57.07 -38.07 22.12
C GLY A 446 -56.70 -37.34 20.83
N ALA A 447 -56.79 -38.04 19.71
CA ALA A 447 -56.72 -37.50 18.35
C ALA A 447 -58.12 -37.35 17.74
N GLU A 448 -58.18 -36.71 16.57
CA GLU A 448 -59.31 -36.51 15.63
C GLU A 448 -60.16 -35.26 15.90
N SER A 449 -60.63 -34.44 14.94
CA SER A 449 -60.77 -34.61 13.49
C SER A 449 -60.91 -33.25 12.76
N LEU A 450 -60.38 -33.21 11.53
CA LEU A 450 -60.94 -32.63 10.28
C LEU A 450 -61.61 -31.23 10.17
N ALA A 451 -61.14 -30.56 9.10
CA ALA A 451 -61.84 -29.80 8.06
C ALA A 451 -61.95 -28.26 8.18
N LEU A 452 -61.52 -27.63 7.06
CA LEU A 452 -61.51 -26.21 6.69
C LEU A 452 -62.92 -25.60 6.66
N PRO A 453 -63.08 -24.27 6.82
CA PRO A 453 -63.14 -23.44 5.61
C PRO A 453 -62.59 -21.99 5.71
N ASP A 454 -62.29 -21.48 4.52
CA ASP A 454 -62.30 -20.14 3.94
C ASP A 454 -62.31 -18.84 4.78
N ASP A 455 -61.48 -17.92 4.29
CA ASP A 455 -61.27 -16.51 4.64
C ASP A 455 -62.49 -15.63 4.30
N PRO A 456 -62.76 -14.54 5.06
CA PRO A 456 -62.65 -13.23 4.41
C PRO A 456 -62.12 -12.08 5.29
N SER A 457 -61.23 -11.29 4.67
CA SER A 457 -61.13 -9.81 4.61
C SER A 457 -61.47 -8.91 5.82
N SER A 458 -60.42 -8.18 6.25
CA SER A 458 -60.32 -6.72 6.53
C SER A 458 -61.25 -6.01 7.53
N GLY A 459 -60.65 -5.32 8.51
CA GLY A 459 -61.10 -4.01 9.00
C GLY A 459 -61.02 -3.73 10.51
N ASP A 460 -60.03 -2.92 10.90
CA ASP A 460 -59.95 -1.97 12.03
C ASP A 460 -59.93 -2.39 13.53
N ALA A 461 -59.18 -1.56 14.29
CA ALA A 461 -58.79 -1.60 15.72
C ALA A 461 -59.97 -1.37 16.70
N ASP A 462 -59.94 -1.60 18.02
CA ASP A 462 -58.88 -1.56 19.05
C ASP A 462 -59.37 -2.25 20.38
N GLU A 463 -58.43 -2.52 21.31
CA GLU A 463 -58.54 -2.82 22.78
C GLU A 463 -59.27 -4.09 23.34
N VAL A 464 -58.58 -5.16 23.80
CA VAL A 464 -57.88 -5.46 25.11
C VAL A 464 -58.84 -5.92 26.24
N ARG A 465 -58.86 -7.18 26.74
CA ARG A 465 -57.94 -7.90 27.69
C ARG A 465 -58.53 -9.31 27.97
N GLY A 466 -57.82 -10.43 28.16
CA GLY A 466 -56.39 -10.72 28.26
C GLY A 466 -56.09 -12.24 28.30
N GLY A 467 -54.81 -12.60 28.14
CA GLY A 467 -54.31 -13.98 28.24
C GLY A 467 -52.79 -14.02 28.02
N THR A 468 -52.04 -14.09 29.12
CA THR A 468 -50.58 -13.97 29.24
C THR A 468 -49.84 -15.25 28.84
N GLY A 469 -48.86 -15.17 27.93
CA GLY A 469 -47.98 -16.31 27.63
C GLY A 469 -47.09 -16.23 26.39
N ARG A 470 -47.04 -15.10 25.66
CA ARG A 470 -46.27 -14.98 24.40
C ARG A 470 -45.57 -13.63 24.19
N ARG A 471 -45.14 -12.97 25.28
CA ARG A 471 -44.57 -11.61 25.26
C ARG A 471 -43.07 -11.48 25.56
N ALA A 472 -42.32 -12.58 25.69
CA ALA A 472 -40.89 -12.51 26.02
C ALA A 472 -39.96 -12.55 24.79
N LEU A 473 -40.43 -12.93 23.59
CA LEU A 473 -39.57 -13.13 22.41
C LEU A 473 -39.73 -12.07 21.31
N SER A 474 -40.68 -11.15 21.43
CA SER A 474 -40.83 -10.03 20.46
C SER A 474 -40.21 -8.70 20.93
N ARG A 475 -39.67 -8.62 22.16
CA ARG A 475 -38.97 -7.41 22.64
C ARG A 475 -37.48 -7.36 22.28
N ARG A 476 -36.85 -8.47 21.89
CA ARG A 476 -35.45 -8.48 21.47
C ARG A 476 -35.23 -8.06 20.00
N ALA A 477 -36.21 -8.32 19.12
CA ALA A 477 -36.08 -8.01 17.69
C ALA A 477 -36.53 -6.58 17.30
N ALA A 478 -37.22 -5.86 18.19
CA ALA A 478 -37.56 -4.44 17.99
C ALA A 478 -36.53 -3.48 18.63
N ALA A 479 -35.66 -3.97 19.51
CA ALA A 479 -34.59 -3.19 20.12
C ALA A 479 -33.41 -2.96 19.15
N GLU A 480 -33.12 -3.92 18.26
CA GLU A 480 -31.96 -3.81 17.36
C GLU A 480 -32.16 -2.85 16.18
N ARG A 481 -33.41 -2.54 15.78
CA ARG A 481 -33.67 -1.54 14.72
C ARG A 481 -33.63 -0.08 15.19
N GLY A 482 -33.70 0.15 16.50
CA GLY A 482 -33.48 1.48 17.10
C GLY A 482 -32.03 1.72 17.51
N GLN A 483 -31.27 0.64 17.74
CA GLN A 483 -29.92 0.71 18.29
C GLN A 483 -28.91 1.31 17.29
N SER A 484 -28.97 0.96 16.00
CA SER A 484 -28.05 1.53 15.00
C SER A 484 -28.27 3.04 14.77
N THR A 485 -29.52 3.50 14.86
CA THR A 485 -29.84 4.94 14.74
C THR A 485 -29.41 5.71 15.98
N LEU A 486 -29.57 5.11 17.17
CA LEU A 486 -29.09 5.67 18.45
C LEU A 486 -27.55 5.69 18.53
N GLU A 487 -26.87 4.67 18.00
CA GLU A 487 -25.41 4.61 17.91
C GLU A 487 -24.85 5.68 16.95
N PHE A 488 -25.51 5.94 15.81
CA PHE A 488 -25.08 6.98 14.88
C PHE A 488 -25.27 8.40 15.44
N VAL A 489 -26.40 8.68 16.10
CA VAL A 489 -26.63 9.96 16.79
C VAL A 489 -25.68 10.11 17.98
N GLY A 490 -25.42 9.02 18.72
CA GLY A 490 -24.46 8.99 19.82
C GLY A 490 -23.03 9.29 19.36
N LEU A 491 -22.60 8.73 18.22
CA LEU A 491 -21.28 8.99 17.64
C LEU A 491 -21.13 10.46 17.20
N ILE A 492 -22.14 11.04 16.54
CA ILE A 492 -22.10 12.46 16.16
C ILE A 492 -22.03 13.36 17.39
N ALA A 493 -22.83 13.07 18.43
CA ALA A 493 -22.77 13.81 19.69
C ALA A 493 -21.42 13.65 20.39
N LEU A 494 -20.83 12.45 20.37
CA LEU A 494 -19.52 12.16 20.95
C LEU A 494 -18.39 12.90 20.21
N PHE A 495 -18.39 12.88 18.87
CA PHE A 495 -17.42 13.64 18.08
C PHE A 495 -17.59 15.14 18.28
N GLY A 496 -18.83 15.64 18.35
CA GLY A 496 -19.11 17.03 18.69
C GLY A 496 -18.57 17.42 20.07
N LEU A 497 -18.73 16.54 21.07
CA LEU A 497 -18.19 16.75 22.41
C LEU A 497 -16.65 16.76 22.43
N ILE A 498 -16.00 15.82 21.74
CA ILE A 498 -14.54 15.76 21.62
C ILE A 498 -14.00 17.01 20.92
N ALA A 499 -14.64 17.43 19.81
CA ALA A 499 -14.26 18.65 19.11
C ALA A 499 -14.44 19.90 19.99
N ALA A 500 -15.52 19.97 20.77
CA ALA A 500 -15.75 21.05 21.71
C ALA A 500 -14.69 21.11 22.82
N ILE A 501 -14.28 19.96 23.38
CA ILE A 501 -13.19 19.87 24.36
C ILE A 501 -11.86 20.30 23.73
N GLY A 502 -11.55 19.84 22.51
CA GLY A 502 -10.35 20.21 21.79
C GLY A 502 -10.27 21.73 21.53
N PHE A 503 -11.37 22.32 21.04
CA PHE A 503 -11.44 23.76 20.81
C PHE A 503 -11.37 24.55 22.13
N GLN A 504 -12.00 24.08 23.20
CA GLN A 504 -11.89 24.70 24.53
C GLN A 504 -10.45 24.68 25.06
N THR A 505 -9.70 23.60 24.79
CA THR A 505 -8.28 23.49 25.16
C THR A 505 -7.43 24.52 24.41
N VAL A 506 -7.71 24.74 23.13
CA VAL A 506 -7.05 25.79 22.33
C VAL A 506 -7.37 27.18 22.91
N LEU A 507 -8.62 27.45 23.27
CA LEU A 507 -9.01 28.72 23.90
C LEU A 507 -8.27 28.95 25.22
N ILE A 508 -8.10 27.92 26.06
CA ILE A 508 -7.31 28.02 27.31
C ILE A 508 -5.85 28.41 26.99
N GLY A 509 -5.24 27.78 25.98
CA GLY A 509 -3.89 28.11 25.54
C GLY A 509 -3.76 29.54 25.03
N MET A 510 -4.73 30.01 24.23
CA MET A 510 -4.77 31.40 23.76
C MET A 510 -4.95 32.40 24.90
N THR A 511 -5.77 32.09 25.92
CA THR A 511 -5.92 32.93 27.11
C THR A 511 -4.59 33.10 27.84
N TRP A 512 -3.78 32.04 27.96
CA TRP A 512 -2.43 32.12 28.54
C TRP A 512 -1.52 33.10 27.77
N VAL A 513 -1.52 33.01 26.45
CA VAL A 513 -0.72 33.90 25.59
C VAL A 513 -1.19 35.35 25.72
N PHE A 514 -2.50 35.60 25.67
CA PHE A 514 -3.03 36.95 25.79
C PHE A 514 -2.87 37.55 27.18
N ALA A 515 -3.04 36.76 28.24
CA ALA A 515 -2.80 37.21 29.62
C ALA A 515 -1.33 37.62 29.82
N ALA A 516 -0.38 36.81 29.34
CA ALA A 516 1.04 37.12 29.41
C ALA A 516 1.41 38.38 28.60
N ASN A 517 0.86 38.51 27.39
CA ASN A 517 1.09 39.69 26.56
C ASN A 517 0.50 40.97 27.20
N ALA A 518 -0.70 40.89 27.77
CA ALA A 518 -1.34 41.98 28.48
C ALA A 518 -0.56 42.39 29.74
N ALA A 519 -0.01 41.44 30.49
CA ALA A 519 0.83 41.71 31.65
C ALA A 519 2.12 42.42 31.25
N ASN A 520 2.82 41.93 30.22
CA ASN A 520 4.04 42.56 29.72
C ASN A 520 3.81 44.00 29.23
N GLU A 521 2.73 44.24 28.50
CA GLU A 521 2.42 45.58 28.03
C GLU A 521 2.00 46.50 29.18
N GLY A 522 1.21 46.00 30.13
CA GLY A 522 0.86 46.74 31.35
C GLY A 522 2.11 47.13 32.15
N ALA A 523 3.08 46.22 32.29
CA ALA A 523 4.33 46.48 32.99
C ALA A 523 5.21 47.52 32.27
N ARG A 524 5.23 47.52 30.93
CA ARG A 524 5.91 48.55 30.14
C ARG A 524 5.27 49.93 30.30
N ALA A 525 3.94 50.01 30.28
CA ALA A 525 3.25 51.27 30.50
C ALA A 525 3.48 51.80 31.93
N ALA A 526 3.40 50.93 32.94
CA ALA A 526 3.67 51.29 34.33
C ALA A 526 5.12 51.78 34.54
N ALA A 527 6.09 51.22 33.81
CA ALA A 527 7.49 51.64 33.88
C ALA A 527 7.70 53.11 33.49
N VAL A 528 6.88 53.64 32.57
CA VAL A 528 6.94 55.04 32.09
C VAL A 528 5.90 55.95 32.75
N GLY A 529 5.14 55.45 33.73
CA GLY A 529 4.12 56.21 34.46
C GLY A 529 2.75 56.27 33.79
N ASP A 530 2.53 55.51 32.73
CA ASP A 530 1.24 55.37 32.05
C ASP A 530 0.37 54.28 32.71
N SER A 531 -0.94 54.33 32.45
CA SER A 531 -1.88 53.37 33.05
C SER A 531 -1.66 51.95 32.52
N ALA A 532 -1.20 51.03 33.39
CA ALA A 532 -1.03 49.62 33.06
C ALA A 532 -2.33 48.97 32.53
N ARG A 533 -3.47 49.33 33.13
CA ARG A 533 -4.78 48.80 32.73
C ARG A 533 -5.18 49.23 31.33
N ALA A 534 -4.97 50.50 30.97
CA ALA A 534 -5.33 50.99 29.64
C ALA A 534 -4.50 50.29 28.54
N ALA A 535 -3.20 50.11 28.78
CA ALA A 535 -2.30 49.42 27.85
C ALA A 535 -2.63 47.93 27.71
N ALA A 536 -2.90 47.24 28.82
CA ALA A 536 -3.30 45.84 28.83
C ALA A 536 -4.63 45.60 28.08
N VAL A 537 -5.63 46.48 28.28
CA VAL A 537 -6.92 46.39 27.57
C VAL A 537 -6.75 46.62 26.06
N ALA A 538 -5.95 47.61 25.66
CA ALA A 538 -5.72 47.93 24.24
C ALA A 538 -5.10 46.78 23.44
N ARG A 539 -4.32 45.91 24.09
CA ARG A 539 -3.67 44.74 23.47
C ARG A 539 -4.43 43.42 23.67
N THR A 540 -5.57 43.44 24.34
CA THR A 540 -6.40 42.24 24.57
C THR A 540 -7.54 42.19 23.54
N PRO A 541 -7.74 41.08 22.80
CA PRO A 541 -8.87 40.93 21.89
C PRO A 541 -10.23 41.06 22.60
N ALA A 542 -11.24 41.60 21.92
CA ALA A 542 -12.55 41.93 22.52
C ALA A 542 -13.21 40.77 23.29
N ALA A 543 -13.10 39.53 22.79
CA ALA A 543 -13.69 38.35 23.43
C ALA A 543 -13.04 37.95 24.78
N TRP A 544 -11.87 38.51 25.12
CA TRP A 544 -11.15 38.29 26.38
C TRP A 544 -11.10 39.53 27.28
N GLN A 545 -11.67 40.66 26.83
CA GLN A 545 -11.73 41.89 27.63
C GLN A 545 -12.76 41.76 28.76
N ASP A 546 -13.84 41.00 28.53
CA ASP A 546 -14.85 40.76 29.56
C ASP A 546 -14.28 39.83 30.65
N GLY A 547 -14.20 40.33 31.88
CA GLY A 547 -13.56 39.64 33.00
C GLY A 547 -12.03 39.78 33.08
N LEU A 548 -11.41 40.64 32.27
CA LEU A 548 -10.01 41.04 32.43
C LEU A 548 -9.83 41.91 33.69
N ASN A 549 -9.01 41.45 34.62
CA ASN A 549 -8.63 42.21 35.81
C ASN A 549 -7.13 42.47 35.80
N VAL A 550 -6.74 43.73 35.93
CA VAL A 550 -5.35 44.18 35.93
C VAL A 550 -5.10 44.90 37.24
N SER A 551 -4.15 44.41 38.02
CA SER A 551 -3.67 45.06 39.24
C SER A 551 -2.21 45.44 39.07
N GLU A 552 -1.93 46.72 39.25
CA GLU A 552 -0.59 47.29 39.19
C GLU A 552 0.01 47.33 40.61
N GLY A 553 1.10 46.59 40.81
CA GLY A 553 1.90 46.62 42.02
C GLY A 553 3.11 47.57 41.89
N THR A 554 3.94 47.63 42.92
CA THR A 554 5.16 48.48 42.93
C THR A 554 6.29 47.94 42.06
N SER A 555 6.32 46.62 41.82
CA SER A 555 7.39 45.93 41.07
C SER A 555 6.87 45.01 39.96
N GLU A 556 5.57 44.80 39.84
CA GLU A 556 4.97 43.92 38.85
C GLU A 556 3.53 44.33 38.51
N VAL A 557 3.07 43.91 37.34
CA VAL A 557 1.67 44.00 36.91
C VAL A 557 1.10 42.60 36.84
N ASP A 558 0.03 42.38 37.59
CA ASP A 558 -0.74 41.14 37.61
C ASP A 558 -1.97 41.25 36.72
N VAL A 559 -2.17 40.26 35.87
CA VAL A 559 -3.32 40.14 34.98
C VAL A 559 -4.03 38.82 35.24
N ARG A 560 -5.34 38.89 35.45
CA ARG A 560 -6.24 37.72 35.48
C ARG A 560 -7.22 37.82 34.33
N MET A 561 -7.21 36.80 33.48
CA MET A 561 -8.02 36.77 32.26
C MET A 561 -8.92 35.53 32.27
N ARG A 562 -10.20 35.70 31.92
CA ARG A 562 -11.14 34.58 31.81
C ARG A 562 -11.03 33.95 30.44
N THR A 563 -11.03 32.62 30.41
CA THR A 563 -11.13 31.90 29.14
C THR A 563 -12.58 31.89 28.67
N PRO A 564 -12.87 32.32 27.42
CA PRO A 564 -14.21 32.23 26.86
C PRO A 564 -14.61 30.76 26.70
N LEU A 565 -15.90 30.47 26.90
CA LEU A 565 -16.45 29.13 26.73
C LEU A 565 -17.01 29.00 25.31
N LEU A 566 -16.76 27.86 24.69
CA LEU A 566 -17.38 27.51 23.40
C LEU A 566 -18.89 27.27 23.55
N VAL A 567 -19.31 26.74 24.70
CA VAL A 567 -20.72 26.48 25.02
C VAL A 567 -21.00 27.02 26.42
N ASP A 568 -21.99 27.90 26.55
CA ASP A 568 -22.43 28.52 27.81
C ASP A 568 -23.21 27.52 28.69
N ILE A 569 -22.55 26.44 29.11
CA ILE A 569 -23.17 25.38 29.92
C ILE A 569 -23.18 25.77 31.41
N SER A 570 -22.11 26.40 31.90
CA SER A 570 -22.04 26.97 33.25
C SER A 570 -20.91 28.00 33.34
N LYS A 571 -21.15 29.09 34.09
CA LYS A 571 -20.13 30.10 34.41
C LYS A 571 -19.03 29.57 35.33
N ASP A 572 -19.27 28.46 36.04
CA ASP A 572 -18.30 27.85 36.96
C ASP A 572 -17.17 27.11 36.23
N LEU A 573 -17.34 26.83 34.93
CA LEU A 573 -16.32 26.20 34.08
C LEU A 573 -15.35 27.21 33.45
N GLN A 574 -15.58 28.51 33.65
CA GLN A 574 -14.69 29.56 33.14
C GLN A 574 -13.39 29.58 33.94
N LEU A 575 -12.34 29.03 33.34
CA LEU A 575 -11.01 29.04 33.91
C LEU A 575 -10.42 30.46 33.88
N VAL A 576 -9.97 30.94 35.04
CA VAL A 576 -9.26 32.21 35.18
C VAL A 576 -7.77 31.95 35.14
N ILE A 577 -7.08 32.51 34.15
CA ILE A 577 -5.63 32.38 33.99
C ILE A 577 -4.93 33.61 34.59
N PRO A 578 -4.05 33.42 35.59
CA PRO A 578 -3.17 34.47 36.09
C PRO A 578 -1.89 34.56 35.26
N ALA A 579 -1.41 35.78 35.01
CA ALA A 579 -0.10 36.08 34.45
C ALA A 579 0.45 37.34 35.11
N SER A 580 1.77 37.39 35.37
CA SER A 580 2.42 38.56 35.94
C SER A 580 3.67 38.94 35.14
N ALA A 581 4.01 40.23 35.14
CA ALA A 581 5.20 40.75 34.49
C ALA A 581 5.85 41.85 35.33
N GLY A 582 7.17 41.84 35.45
CA GLY A 582 7.91 42.81 36.27
C GLY A 582 7.98 44.20 35.66
N ILE A 583 7.82 45.23 36.48
CA ILE A 583 7.99 46.64 36.11
C ILE A 583 9.47 47.00 36.29
N VAL A 584 10.17 47.21 35.18
CA VAL A 584 11.57 47.66 35.19
C VAL A 584 11.58 49.15 34.85
N LYS A 585 11.84 49.99 35.85
CA LYS A 585 12.03 51.44 35.63
C LYS A 585 13.37 51.66 34.95
N GLU A 586 13.36 52.12 33.70
CA GLU A 586 14.58 52.64 33.07
C GLU A 586 14.97 53.95 33.80
N PRO A 587 16.26 54.12 34.18
CA PRO A 587 16.73 55.28 34.94
C PRO A 587 16.68 56.61 34.17
#